data_AF-A0A425W3H0-F1
#
_entry.id   AF-A0A425W3H0-F1
#
_cell.length_a   1.000
_cell.length_b   1.000
_cell.length_c   1.000
_cell.angle_alpha   90.00
_cell.angle_beta   90.00
_cell.angle_gamma   90.00
#
_symmetry.space_group_name_H-M   'P 1'
#
loop_
_entity.id
_entity.type
_entity.pdbx_description
1 polymer ?
#
loop_
_entity_poly.entity_id
_entity_poly.type
_entity_poly.pdbx_seq_one_letter_code
_entity_poly.pdbx_strand_id
1 'polypeptide(L)'
;MCGCRQTGDGGSPTAGLTHQDRRTVMNPMDRQIGKQQRIRMGMAGGLILLFALGMAIDEADFLGSRHTSATAYLQVYSAFLLMLVYIVPFSLLMRRLCRRYKLSGFEMLTAVACGAFIPAAFAGEINDGFTSMMKQLMGSAYSDAWLGSAETAIVEELLKLGTAALLLYLFHRKSRPSYLITGMCVGMGFQIEEDFSYITDSGFKHVNAAFPAALDRIVGALGSHWAYTGVTAVGLYLIVSASSGRNKRKGLLWILLVMANHFLYDSPIGSVPLFSALLAAAVVLPVILLLKTDWSMSETEMDAKLSHSYAQSIAGEGRPMDEVFNDLKRDLK
;
A
#
# COMPACT_ATOMS: atom_id res chain seq x y z
N MET A 1 -64.13 -28.23 53.63
CA MET A 1 -64.63 -26.93 54.16
C MET A 1 -63.54 -26.33 55.03
N CYS A 2 -63.17 -25.09 54.73
CA CYS A 2 -62.68 -23.98 55.57
C CYS A 2 -61.91 -24.27 56.88
N GLY A 3 -60.81 -23.62 57.24
CA GLY A 3 -60.07 -22.50 56.65
C GLY A 3 -59.14 -21.83 57.70
N CYS A 4 -58.15 -21.04 57.22
CA CYS A 4 -57.40 -19.92 57.86
C CYS A 4 -56.63 -20.13 59.19
N ARG A 5 -55.52 -19.44 59.53
CA ARG A 5 -54.42 -18.70 58.85
C ARG A 5 -53.41 -18.29 59.96
N GLN A 6 -52.11 -18.45 59.70
CA GLN A 6 -50.90 -17.70 60.16
C GLN A 6 -50.52 -17.50 61.65
N THR A 7 -49.27 -17.88 61.99
CA THR A 7 -48.09 -17.10 62.50
C THR A 7 -47.04 -18.14 62.97
N GLY A 8 -45.71 -18.07 62.83
CA GLY A 8 -44.71 -17.12 62.35
C GLY A 8 -43.31 -17.78 62.49
N ASP A 9 -42.31 -17.18 61.84
CA ASP A 9 -40.85 -17.28 62.00
C ASP A 9 -40.04 -18.59 61.86
N GLY A 10 -39.01 -18.52 61.01
CA GLY A 10 -37.92 -19.52 60.95
C GLY A 10 -37.08 -19.54 59.67
N GLY A 11 -36.31 -18.47 59.42
CA GLY A 11 -35.02 -18.42 58.69
C GLY A 11 -34.75 -19.35 57.49
N SER A 12 -34.67 -18.76 56.30
CA SER A 12 -34.05 -19.32 55.10
C SER A 12 -32.55 -18.98 55.04
N PRO A 13 -31.62 -19.90 54.74
CA PRO A 13 -30.27 -19.53 54.33
C PRO A 13 -30.22 -19.42 52.80
N THR A 14 -30.42 -18.20 52.30
CA THR A 14 -29.95 -17.81 50.96
C THR A 14 -28.42 -17.76 51.02
N ALA A 15 -27.77 -18.76 50.45
CA ALA A 15 -26.33 -18.75 50.22
C ALA A 15 -25.97 -17.54 49.35
N GLY A 16 -25.26 -16.59 49.96
CA GLY A 16 -24.79 -15.37 49.32
C GLY A 16 -23.73 -15.69 48.27
N LEU A 17 -24.06 -15.45 47.00
CA LEU A 17 -23.06 -15.16 45.99
C LEU A 17 -22.59 -13.72 46.23
N THR A 18 -21.40 -13.60 46.81
CA THR A 18 -20.74 -12.32 47.05
C THR A 18 -20.42 -11.64 45.71
N HIS A 19 -20.60 -10.33 45.69
CA HIS A 19 -20.48 -9.44 44.53
C HIS A 19 -19.03 -9.28 44.00
N GLN A 20 -18.12 -10.18 44.40
CA GLN A 20 -16.66 -10.02 44.29
C GLN A 20 -15.97 -11.10 43.43
N ASP A 21 -16.71 -12.11 42.96
CA ASP A 21 -16.20 -13.19 42.08
C ASP A 21 -16.49 -12.96 40.58
N ARG A 22 -16.99 -11.77 40.22
CA ARG A 22 -17.30 -11.41 38.82
C ARG A 22 -16.27 -10.48 38.18
N ARG A 23 -15.06 -10.38 38.72
CA ARG A 23 -13.89 -9.89 37.96
C ARG A 23 -13.32 -11.06 37.17
N THR A 24 -14.02 -11.33 36.07
CA THR A 24 -13.62 -12.16 34.95
C THR A 24 -12.11 -12.16 34.74
N VAL A 25 -11.50 -13.31 35.01
CA VAL A 25 -10.20 -13.68 34.43
C VAL A 25 -10.41 -13.72 32.92
N MET A 26 -10.22 -12.59 32.24
CA MET A 26 -10.27 -12.54 30.78
C MET A 26 -9.32 -13.60 30.23
N ASN A 27 -9.85 -14.45 29.35
CA ASN A 27 -9.07 -15.47 28.66
C ASN A 27 -7.86 -14.81 27.97
N PRO A 28 -6.64 -15.36 28.07
CA PRO A 28 -5.47 -14.85 27.36
C PRO A 28 -5.70 -14.58 25.87
N MET A 29 -6.54 -15.38 25.19
CA MET A 29 -6.94 -15.14 23.80
C MET A 29 -7.79 -13.87 23.62
N ASP A 30 -8.78 -13.63 24.49
CA ASP A 30 -9.61 -12.42 24.43
C ASP A 30 -8.78 -11.16 24.71
N ARG A 31 -7.77 -11.26 25.58
CA ARG A 31 -6.81 -10.18 25.84
C ARG A 31 -5.93 -9.90 24.61
N GLN A 32 -5.50 -10.92 23.87
CA GLN A 32 -4.72 -10.76 22.64
C GLN A 32 -5.57 -10.16 21.49
N ILE A 33 -6.82 -10.63 21.32
CA ILE A 33 -7.76 -10.09 20.34
C ILE A 33 -8.04 -8.61 20.62
N GLY A 34 -8.32 -8.26 21.88
CA GLY A 34 -8.53 -6.87 22.29
C GLY A 34 -7.30 -5.98 22.07
N LYS A 35 -6.08 -6.51 22.28
CA LYS A 35 -4.84 -5.77 22.00
C LYS A 35 -4.65 -5.52 20.50
N GLN A 36 -4.87 -6.53 19.65
CA GLN A 36 -4.77 -6.38 18.20
C GLN A 36 -5.80 -5.40 17.63
N GLN A 37 -7.04 -5.44 18.14
CA GLN A 37 -8.08 -4.49 17.75
C GLN A 37 -7.69 -3.05 18.11
N ARG A 38 -7.15 -2.81 19.31
CA ARG A 38 -6.68 -1.48 19.71
C ARG A 38 -5.55 -0.96 18.83
N ILE A 39 -4.57 -1.81 18.50
CA ILE A 39 -3.49 -1.44 17.58
C ILE A 39 -4.08 -1.05 16.22
N ARG A 40 -4.99 -1.87 15.68
CA ARG A 40 -5.62 -1.58 14.38
C ARG A 40 -6.44 -0.30 14.37
N MET A 41 -7.18 0.00 15.44
CA MET A 41 -7.88 1.28 15.58
C MET A 41 -6.90 2.45 15.62
N GLY A 42 -5.79 2.32 16.36
CA GLY A 42 -4.74 3.34 16.38
C GLY A 42 -4.10 3.56 15.00
N MET A 43 -3.78 2.47 14.29
CA MET A 43 -3.22 2.54 12.93
C MET A 43 -4.21 3.13 11.92
N ALA A 44 -5.51 2.82 12.05
CA ALA A 44 -6.55 3.43 11.22
C ALA A 44 -6.70 4.93 11.51
N GLY A 45 -6.67 5.33 12.79
CA GLY A 45 -6.65 6.74 13.19
C GLY A 45 -5.41 7.47 12.65
N GLY A 46 -4.24 6.85 12.72
CA GLY A 46 -3.01 7.36 12.12
C GLY A 46 -3.11 7.51 10.60
N LEU A 47 -3.65 6.53 9.88
CA LEU A 47 -3.89 6.62 8.44
C LEU A 47 -4.81 7.80 8.09
N ILE A 48 -5.91 7.97 8.82
CA ILE A 48 -6.86 9.08 8.61
C ILE A 48 -6.17 10.43 8.85
N LEU A 49 -5.35 10.53 9.90
CA LEU A 49 -4.60 11.76 10.19
C LEU A 49 -3.60 12.08 9.08
N LEU A 50 -2.83 11.09 8.62
CA LEU A 50 -1.87 11.25 7.53
C LEU A 50 -2.58 11.68 6.24
N PHE A 51 -3.71 11.04 5.92
CA PHE A 51 -4.53 11.39 4.76
C PHE A 51 -5.06 12.82 4.85
N ALA A 52 -5.58 13.23 6.01
CA ALA A 52 -6.08 14.59 6.21
C ALA A 52 -4.96 15.64 6.13
N LEU A 53 -3.77 15.32 6.65
CA LEU A 53 -2.61 16.20 6.57
C LEU A 53 -2.10 16.31 5.13
N GLY A 54 -2.03 15.21 4.37
CA GLY A 54 -1.59 15.25 2.99
C GLY A 54 -2.55 16.03 2.10
N MET A 55 -3.88 15.89 2.27
CA MET A 55 -4.84 16.78 1.58
C MET A 55 -4.61 18.27 1.86
N ALA A 56 -4.14 18.61 3.08
CA ALA A 56 -3.86 20.00 3.44
C ALA A 56 -2.51 20.50 2.88
N ILE A 57 -1.56 19.60 2.65
CA ILE A 57 -0.28 19.90 1.99
C ILE A 57 -0.54 20.15 0.50
N ASP A 58 -1.22 19.21 -0.17
CA ASP A 58 -1.41 19.24 -1.63
C ASP A 58 -2.38 20.35 -2.09
N GLU A 59 -3.15 20.97 -1.18
CA GLU A 59 -4.10 22.04 -1.54
C GLU A 59 -3.41 23.15 -2.34
N ALA A 60 -2.18 23.51 -1.97
CA ALA A 60 -1.43 24.58 -2.62
C ALA A 60 -1.03 24.23 -4.07
N ASP A 61 -0.76 22.96 -4.37
CA ASP A 61 -0.27 22.53 -5.69
C ASP A 61 -1.33 22.70 -6.78
N PHE A 62 -2.62 22.67 -6.40
CA PHE A 62 -3.71 22.86 -7.34
C PHE A 62 -4.10 24.31 -7.56
N LEU A 63 -3.51 25.27 -6.84
CA LEU A 63 -3.91 26.68 -6.88
C LEU A 63 -2.95 27.53 -7.72
N GLY A 64 -3.53 28.32 -8.61
CA GLY A 64 -2.79 29.38 -9.30
C GLY A 64 -2.53 30.57 -8.38
N SER A 65 -1.70 31.52 -8.85
CA SER A 65 -1.48 32.80 -8.18
C SER A 65 -2.79 33.54 -7.85
N ARG A 66 -2.76 34.47 -6.89
CA ARG A 66 -3.95 35.25 -6.44
C ARG A 66 -4.71 35.98 -7.56
N HIS A 67 -4.09 36.19 -8.72
CA HIS A 67 -4.69 36.91 -9.86
C HIS A 67 -4.99 36.00 -11.06
N THR A 68 -4.89 34.68 -10.91
CA THR A 68 -5.19 33.73 -11.98
C THR A 68 -6.67 33.83 -12.37
N SER A 69 -6.95 34.04 -13.67
CA SER A 69 -8.31 34.15 -14.18
C SER A 69 -9.03 32.81 -14.20
N ALA A 70 -10.37 32.84 -14.11
CA ALA A 70 -11.19 31.63 -14.27
C ALA A 70 -10.96 30.91 -15.61
N THR A 71 -10.64 31.65 -16.67
CA THR A 71 -10.29 31.08 -17.98
C THR A 71 -8.99 30.30 -17.95
N ALA A 72 -7.97 30.79 -17.23
CA ALA A 72 -6.71 30.08 -17.06
C ALA A 72 -6.91 28.78 -16.27
N TYR A 73 -7.68 28.83 -15.18
CA TYR A 73 -8.08 27.62 -14.44
C TYR A 73 -8.76 26.59 -15.34
N LEU A 74 -9.74 27.00 -16.16
CA LEU A 74 -10.43 26.10 -17.08
C LEU A 74 -9.48 25.47 -18.09
N GLN A 75 -8.57 26.27 -18.67
CA GLN A 75 -7.60 25.79 -19.66
C GLN A 75 -6.62 24.78 -19.04
N VAL A 76 -6.06 25.08 -17.87
CA VAL A 76 -5.12 24.17 -17.17
C VAL A 76 -5.82 22.87 -16.79
N TYR A 77 -6.96 22.93 -16.11
CA TYR A 77 -7.66 21.73 -15.66
C TYR A 77 -8.27 20.91 -16.80
N SER A 78 -8.54 21.52 -17.96
CA SER A 78 -8.97 20.75 -19.14
C SER A 78 -7.91 19.73 -19.59
N ALA A 79 -6.62 19.99 -19.33
CA ALA A 79 -5.54 19.06 -19.65
C ALA A 79 -5.60 17.77 -18.79
N PHE A 80 -6.24 17.78 -17.62
CA PHE A 80 -6.42 16.57 -16.81
C PHE A 80 -7.23 15.49 -17.54
N LEU A 81 -8.12 15.89 -18.47
CA LEU A 81 -8.90 14.94 -19.27
C LEU A 81 -8.02 14.01 -20.12
N LEU A 82 -6.81 14.44 -20.48
CA LEU A 82 -5.85 13.60 -21.19
C LEU A 82 -5.39 12.40 -20.35
N MET A 83 -5.35 12.54 -19.01
CA MET A 83 -4.93 11.45 -18.12
C MET A 83 -5.88 10.24 -18.19
N LEU A 84 -7.12 10.44 -18.68
CA LEU A 84 -8.06 9.34 -18.91
C LEU A 84 -7.50 8.26 -19.85
N VAL A 85 -6.53 8.61 -20.71
CA VAL A 85 -5.85 7.67 -21.61
C VAL A 85 -5.26 6.48 -20.87
N TYR A 86 -4.71 6.67 -19.66
CA TYR A 86 -4.16 5.58 -18.85
C TYR A 86 -5.02 5.25 -17.62
N ILE A 87 -5.72 6.24 -17.04
CA ILE A 87 -6.62 6.01 -15.88
C ILE A 87 -7.75 5.04 -16.22
N VAL A 88 -8.37 5.18 -17.39
CA VAL A 88 -9.50 4.32 -17.79
C VAL A 88 -9.05 2.88 -18.02
N PRO A 89 -8.02 2.58 -18.85
CA PRO A 89 -7.51 1.22 -19.00
C PRO A 89 -7.06 0.59 -17.68
N PHE A 90 -6.36 1.34 -16.82
CA PHE A 90 -5.95 0.85 -15.50
C PHE A 90 -7.16 0.48 -14.64
N SER A 91 -8.18 1.34 -14.60
CA SER A 91 -9.42 1.10 -13.85
C SER A 91 -10.16 -0.15 -14.34
N LEU A 92 -10.21 -0.37 -15.65
CA LEU A 92 -10.80 -1.58 -16.26
C LEU A 92 -10.01 -2.84 -15.90
N LEU A 93 -8.67 -2.76 -15.92
CA LEU A 93 -7.80 -3.86 -15.48
C LEU A 93 -8.04 -4.16 -14.00
N MET A 94 -8.02 -3.15 -13.13
CA MET A 94 -8.24 -3.34 -11.69
C MET A 94 -9.61 -3.94 -11.42
N ARG A 95 -10.66 -3.51 -12.12
CA ARG A 95 -12.00 -4.10 -12.00
C ARG A 95 -12.03 -5.58 -12.38
N ARG A 96 -11.22 -6.02 -13.35
CA ARG A 96 -11.08 -7.44 -13.71
C ARG A 96 -10.32 -8.21 -12.64
N LEU A 97 -9.19 -7.67 -12.16
CA LEU A 97 -8.37 -8.30 -11.13
C LEU A 97 -9.10 -8.41 -9.78
N CYS A 98 -9.84 -7.39 -9.37
CA CYS A 98 -10.65 -7.41 -8.15
C CYS A 98 -11.71 -8.52 -8.19
N ARG A 99 -12.34 -8.71 -9.35
CA ARG A 99 -13.29 -9.83 -9.55
C ARG A 99 -12.58 -11.19 -9.49
N ARG A 100 -11.41 -11.32 -10.14
CA ARG A 100 -10.63 -12.57 -10.14
C ARG A 100 -10.17 -12.96 -8.73
N TYR A 101 -9.69 -12.00 -7.95
CA TYR A 101 -9.09 -12.25 -6.62
C TYR A 101 -9.98 -11.87 -5.44
N LYS A 102 -11.28 -11.62 -5.68
CA LYS A 102 -12.30 -11.30 -4.65
C LYS A 102 -11.88 -10.13 -3.73
N LEU A 103 -11.25 -9.12 -4.29
CA LEU A 103 -10.89 -7.88 -3.58
C LEU A 103 -12.05 -6.89 -3.64
N SER A 104 -12.22 -6.12 -2.56
CA SER A 104 -13.27 -5.10 -2.47
C SER A 104 -12.90 -3.86 -3.27
N GLY A 105 -13.85 -3.31 -4.03
CA GLY A 105 -13.65 -2.03 -4.72
C GLY A 105 -13.37 -0.87 -3.76
N PHE A 106 -13.90 -0.94 -2.53
CA PHE A 106 -13.63 0.04 -1.49
C PHE A 106 -12.15 0.02 -1.05
N GLU A 107 -11.55 -1.16 -0.92
CA GLU A 107 -10.12 -1.29 -0.57
C GLU A 107 -9.24 -0.66 -1.65
N MET A 108 -9.61 -0.83 -2.92
CA MET A 108 -8.85 -0.27 -4.03
C MET A 108 -9.00 1.24 -4.13
N LEU A 109 -10.22 1.75 -3.95
CA LEU A 109 -10.45 3.19 -3.91
C LEU A 109 -9.68 3.84 -2.75
N THR A 110 -9.69 3.19 -1.58
CA THR A 110 -8.90 3.63 -0.42
C THR A 110 -7.41 3.63 -0.75
N ALA A 111 -6.91 2.59 -1.43
CA ALA A 111 -5.52 2.50 -1.84
C ALA A 111 -5.10 3.59 -2.83
N VAL A 112 -5.93 3.89 -3.83
CA VAL A 112 -5.68 5.00 -4.76
C VAL A 112 -5.71 6.34 -4.02
N ALA A 113 -6.74 6.58 -3.20
CA ALA A 113 -6.85 7.83 -2.45
C ALA A 113 -5.67 8.03 -1.48
N CYS A 114 -5.32 6.99 -0.72
CA CYS A 114 -4.15 7.05 0.18
C CYS A 114 -2.85 7.17 -0.60
N GLY A 115 -2.75 6.65 -1.82
CA GLY A 115 -1.60 6.82 -2.68
C GLY A 115 -1.41 8.26 -3.16
N ALA A 116 -2.50 8.97 -3.45
CA ALA A 116 -2.44 10.40 -3.79
C ALA A 116 -2.05 11.21 -2.55
N PHE A 117 -2.86 11.15 -1.49
CA PHE A 117 -2.76 12.11 -0.38
C PHE A 117 -1.88 11.66 0.80
N ILE A 118 -1.04 10.64 0.64
CA ILE A 118 -0.07 10.28 1.70
C ILE A 118 1.34 10.24 1.11
N PRO A 119 1.74 9.27 0.27
CA PRO A 119 3.11 9.27 -0.19
C PRO A 119 3.43 10.46 -1.11
N ALA A 120 2.50 10.98 -1.93
CA ALA A 120 2.80 12.10 -2.84
C ALA A 120 3.04 13.40 -2.06
N ALA A 121 2.07 13.81 -1.24
CA ALA A 121 2.17 14.95 -0.33
C ALA A 121 3.45 14.98 0.50
N PHE A 122 3.75 13.88 1.18
CA PHE A 122 4.90 13.84 2.09
C PHE A 122 6.22 13.68 1.34
N ALA A 123 6.23 13.07 0.16
CA ALA A 123 7.43 12.98 -0.65
C ALA A 123 7.88 14.36 -1.13
N GLY A 124 6.95 15.19 -1.64
CA GLY A 124 7.27 16.55 -2.08
C GLY A 124 7.96 17.36 -0.99
N GLU A 125 7.35 17.42 0.20
CA GLU A 125 7.90 18.14 1.35
C GLU A 125 9.27 17.61 1.83
N ILE A 126 9.45 16.28 1.86
CA ILE A 126 10.71 15.67 2.29
C ILE A 126 11.81 15.94 1.25
N ASN A 127 11.51 15.78 -0.04
CA ASN A 127 12.44 15.99 -1.14
C ASN A 127 12.91 17.45 -1.20
N ASP A 128 11.98 18.40 -1.03
CA ASP A 128 12.30 19.83 -1.01
C ASP A 128 13.16 20.21 0.20
N GLY A 129 12.83 19.66 1.37
CA GLY A 129 13.60 19.84 2.60
C GLY A 129 15.01 19.27 2.48
N PHE A 130 15.15 18.06 1.93
CA PHE A 130 16.45 17.43 1.70
C PHE A 130 17.28 18.22 0.70
N THR A 131 16.70 18.57 -0.45
CA THR A 131 17.36 19.36 -1.49
C THR A 131 17.86 20.69 -0.93
N SER A 132 17.04 21.39 -0.14
CA SER A 132 17.40 22.65 0.50
C SER A 132 18.57 22.49 1.48
N MET A 133 18.53 21.47 2.33
CA MET A 133 19.61 21.15 3.26
C MET A 133 20.91 20.80 2.53
N MET A 134 20.83 19.97 1.48
CA MET A 134 22.02 19.52 0.74
C MET A 134 22.65 20.64 -0.08
N LYS A 135 21.85 21.54 -0.66
CA LYS A 135 22.35 22.77 -1.29
C LYS A 135 23.10 23.65 -0.29
N GLN A 136 22.64 23.75 0.95
CA GLN A 136 23.33 24.49 2.01
C GLN A 136 24.65 23.82 2.45
N LEU A 137 24.67 22.48 2.55
CA LEU A 137 25.83 21.73 3.01
C LEU A 137 26.93 21.57 1.94
N MET A 138 26.54 21.33 0.69
CA MET A 138 27.46 20.96 -0.39
C MET A 138 27.65 22.06 -1.44
N GLY A 139 26.81 23.09 -1.45
CA GLY A 139 26.86 24.16 -2.45
C GLY A 139 26.84 23.61 -3.88
N SER A 140 27.82 24.00 -4.69
CA SER A 140 27.95 23.57 -6.08
C SER A 140 28.33 22.10 -6.28
N ALA A 141 28.71 21.37 -5.22
CA ALA A 141 29.00 19.94 -5.31
C ALA A 141 27.71 19.08 -5.31
N TYR A 142 26.57 19.66 -4.91
CA TYR A 142 25.29 18.98 -4.99
C TYR A 142 24.75 18.98 -6.42
N SER A 143 24.12 17.87 -6.82
CA SER A 143 23.53 17.70 -8.14
C SER A 143 22.09 17.19 -7.98
N ASP A 144 21.12 18.03 -8.35
CA ASP A 144 19.70 17.63 -8.40
C ASP A 144 19.53 16.40 -9.32
N ALA A 145 20.24 16.37 -10.44
CA ALA A 145 20.17 15.31 -11.44
C ALA A 145 20.71 13.94 -10.97
N TRP A 146 21.44 13.86 -9.86
CA TRP A 146 21.99 12.59 -9.38
C TRP A 146 21.65 12.35 -7.92
N LEU A 147 21.99 13.27 -7.02
CA LEU A 147 21.69 13.14 -5.60
C LEU A 147 20.21 13.38 -5.31
N GLY A 148 19.59 14.37 -5.97
CA GLY A 148 18.15 14.59 -5.90
C GLY A 148 17.40 13.36 -6.41
N SER A 149 17.67 12.93 -7.65
CA SER A 149 17.07 11.71 -8.22
C SER A 149 17.22 10.45 -7.35
N ALA A 150 18.36 10.29 -6.67
CA ALA A 150 18.58 9.14 -5.78
C ALA A 150 17.75 9.24 -4.50
N GLU A 151 17.62 10.44 -3.96
CA GLU A 151 16.82 10.71 -2.76
C GLU A 151 15.32 10.56 -3.05
N THR A 152 14.81 11.21 -4.10
CA THR A 152 13.44 11.08 -4.61
C THR A 152 13.05 9.61 -4.73
N ALA A 153 13.89 8.81 -5.41
CA ALA A 153 13.64 7.39 -5.60
C ALA A 153 13.58 6.57 -4.29
N ILE A 154 14.35 6.96 -3.27
CA ILE A 154 14.33 6.26 -1.97
C ILE A 154 13.11 6.67 -1.16
N VAL A 155 12.88 7.99 -1.02
CA VAL A 155 11.82 8.55 -0.18
C VAL A 155 10.46 8.13 -0.70
N GLU A 156 10.20 8.34 -1.98
CA GLU A 156 8.90 8.03 -2.57
C GLU A 156 8.58 6.54 -2.51
N GLU A 157 9.51 5.67 -2.92
CA GLU A 157 9.25 4.23 -2.96
C GLU A 157 9.06 3.65 -1.57
N LEU A 158 9.74 4.18 -0.55
CA LEU A 158 9.52 3.78 0.85
C LEU A 158 8.17 4.27 1.38
N LEU A 159 7.77 5.51 1.10
CA LEU A 159 6.48 6.04 1.51
C LEU A 159 5.32 5.29 0.84
N LYS A 160 5.43 4.99 -0.46
CA LYS A 160 4.45 4.19 -1.21
C LYS A 160 4.37 2.77 -0.66
N LEU A 161 5.51 2.12 -0.42
CA LEU A 161 5.54 0.77 0.15
C LEU A 161 4.99 0.74 1.58
N GLY A 162 5.31 1.73 2.41
CA GLY A 162 4.79 1.88 3.77
C GLY A 162 3.26 2.05 3.78
N THR A 163 2.74 2.90 2.90
CA THR A 163 1.30 3.10 2.70
C THR A 163 0.61 1.81 2.26
N ALA A 164 1.17 1.09 1.28
CA ALA A 164 0.65 -0.19 0.85
C ALA A 164 0.67 -1.23 1.98
N ALA A 165 1.77 -1.33 2.74
CA ALA A 165 1.90 -2.25 3.87
C ALA A 165 0.85 -1.97 4.96
N LEU A 166 0.61 -0.70 5.28
CA LEU A 166 -0.39 -0.27 6.25
C LEU A 166 -1.80 -0.68 5.82
N LEU A 167 -2.17 -0.45 4.55
CA LEU A 167 -3.47 -0.84 4.03
C LEU A 167 -3.65 -2.36 4.02
N LEU A 168 -2.64 -3.11 3.58
CA LEU A 168 -2.66 -4.58 3.61
C LEU A 168 -2.86 -5.12 5.03
N TYR A 169 -2.21 -4.50 6.02
CA TYR A 169 -2.41 -4.82 7.43
C TYR A 169 -3.83 -4.51 7.91
N LEU A 170 -4.36 -3.31 7.61
CA LEU A 170 -5.69 -2.87 8.04
C LEU A 170 -6.81 -3.73 7.44
N PHE A 171 -6.67 -4.15 6.18
CA PHE A 171 -7.62 -5.00 5.46
C PHE A 171 -7.35 -6.50 5.61
N HIS A 172 -6.37 -6.91 6.42
CA HIS A 172 -5.97 -8.31 6.65
C HIS A 172 -5.62 -9.09 5.38
N ARG A 173 -5.02 -8.42 4.40
CA ARG A 173 -4.64 -9.05 3.15
C ARG A 173 -3.26 -9.68 3.27
N LYS A 174 -3.19 -10.98 2.98
CA LYS A 174 -1.94 -11.77 3.08
C LYS A 174 -1.55 -12.46 1.78
N SER A 175 -2.45 -12.51 0.80
CA SER A 175 -2.19 -13.17 -0.47
C SER A 175 -1.27 -12.34 -1.36
N ARG A 176 -0.41 -12.99 -2.14
CA ARG A 176 0.47 -12.31 -3.11
C ARG A 176 -0.30 -11.43 -4.11
N PRO A 177 -1.45 -11.85 -4.68
CA PRO A 177 -2.27 -10.97 -5.52
C PRO A 177 -2.75 -9.72 -4.79
N SER A 178 -3.11 -9.82 -3.51
CA SER A 178 -3.49 -8.64 -2.74
C SER A 178 -2.35 -7.64 -2.61
N TYR A 179 -1.12 -8.11 -2.33
CA TYR A 179 0.05 -7.22 -2.27
C TYR A 179 0.30 -6.53 -3.60
N LEU A 180 0.30 -7.29 -4.70
CA LEU A 180 0.49 -6.72 -6.04
C LEU A 180 -0.56 -5.66 -6.36
N ILE A 181 -1.85 -5.99 -6.20
CA ILE A 181 -2.95 -5.13 -6.62
C ILE A 181 -3.06 -3.90 -5.70
N THR A 182 -2.93 -4.06 -4.38
CA THR A 182 -2.91 -2.92 -3.45
C THR A 182 -1.72 -2.01 -3.73
N GLY A 183 -0.53 -2.57 -3.98
CA GLY A 183 0.64 -1.79 -4.38
C GLY A 183 0.40 -1.01 -5.67
N MET A 184 -0.12 -1.66 -6.71
CA MET A 184 -0.46 -0.99 -7.97
C MET A 184 -1.45 0.15 -7.77
N CYS A 185 -2.48 -0.01 -6.92
CA CYS A 185 -3.44 1.05 -6.62
C CYS A 185 -2.80 2.22 -5.85
N VAL A 186 -1.95 1.97 -4.86
CA VAL A 186 -1.22 3.04 -4.16
C VAL A 186 -0.33 3.80 -5.12
N GLY A 187 0.46 3.11 -5.94
CA GLY A 187 1.32 3.75 -6.92
C GLY A 187 0.55 4.53 -7.99
N MET A 188 -0.63 4.05 -8.39
CA MET A 188 -1.50 4.79 -9.31
C MET A 188 -2.06 6.07 -8.68
N GLY A 189 -2.41 6.03 -7.40
CA GLY A 189 -2.82 7.23 -6.66
C GLY A 189 -1.74 8.30 -6.66
N PHE A 190 -0.52 7.89 -6.31
CA PHE A 190 0.65 8.77 -6.34
C PHE A 190 0.87 9.36 -7.73
N GLN A 191 0.83 8.53 -8.77
CA GLN A 191 1.03 8.99 -10.14
C GLN A 191 -0.01 10.01 -10.60
N ILE A 192 -1.28 9.80 -10.27
CA ILE A 192 -2.35 10.74 -10.68
C ILE A 192 -2.13 12.09 -10.03
N GLU A 193 -1.81 12.09 -8.73
CA GLU A 193 -1.53 13.32 -7.98
C GLU A 193 -0.32 14.04 -8.59
N GLU A 194 0.81 13.34 -8.75
CA GLU A 194 2.03 13.91 -9.29
C GLU A 194 1.83 14.44 -10.73
N ASP A 195 1.14 13.69 -11.59
CA ASP A 195 0.79 14.14 -12.94
C ASP A 195 0.01 15.45 -12.92
N PHE A 196 -0.96 15.59 -12.00
CA PHE A 196 -1.75 16.81 -11.87
C PHE A 196 -0.90 17.96 -11.33
N SER A 197 -0.01 17.72 -10.36
CA SER A 197 0.96 18.69 -9.86
C SER A 197 1.85 19.25 -10.99
N TYR A 198 2.43 18.39 -11.83
CA TYR A 198 3.25 18.85 -12.98
C TYR A 198 2.46 19.66 -14.01
N ILE A 199 1.22 19.24 -14.31
CA ILE A 199 0.34 19.95 -15.25
C ILE A 199 -0.05 21.33 -14.70
N THR A 200 -0.35 21.41 -13.40
CA THR A 200 -0.74 22.66 -12.74
C THR A 200 0.42 23.62 -12.61
N ASP A 201 1.59 23.16 -12.14
CA ASP A 201 2.81 23.98 -12.06
C ASP A 201 3.18 24.55 -13.43
N SER A 202 3.25 23.70 -14.47
CA SER A 202 3.56 24.14 -15.83
C SER A 202 2.48 25.07 -16.40
N GLY A 203 1.21 24.70 -16.20
CA GLY A 203 0.05 25.40 -16.74
C GLY A 203 -0.18 26.77 -16.11
N PHE A 204 0.03 26.92 -14.81
CA PHE A 204 -0.13 28.21 -14.15
C PHE A 204 1.07 29.14 -14.33
N LYS A 205 2.27 28.60 -14.65
CA LYS A 205 3.39 29.40 -15.18
C LYS A 205 3.06 29.91 -16.59
N HIS A 206 2.65 29.01 -17.48
CA HIS A 206 2.27 29.31 -18.86
C HIS A 206 1.11 28.43 -19.30
N VAL A 207 -0.08 29.00 -19.52
CA VAL A 207 -1.30 28.21 -19.76
C VAL A 207 -1.20 27.29 -20.98
N ASN A 208 -0.46 27.71 -22.00
CA ASN A 208 -0.18 26.90 -23.19
C ASN A 208 0.75 25.69 -22.93
N ALA A 209 1.39 25.60 -21.76
CA ALA A 209 2.25 24.49 -21.37
C ALA A 209 1.48 23.34 -20.67
N ALA A 210 0.23 23.55 -20.23
CA ALA A 210 -0.56 22.52 -19.55
C ALA A 210 -0.77 21.27 -20.43
N PHE A 211 -1.07 21.46 -21.71
CA PHE A 211 -1.31 20.36 -22.65
C PHE A 211 -0.02 19.60 -23.01
N PRO A 212 1.10 20.25 -23.37
CA PRO A 212 2.41 19.59 -23.49
C PRO A 212 2.81 18.82 -22.23
N ALA A 213 2.68 19.41 -21.04
CA ALA A 213 3.00 18.73 -19.78
C ALA A 213 2.18 17.45 -19.64
N ALA A 214 0.88 17.48 -19.90
CA ALA A 214 0.04 16.30 -19.89
C ALA A 214 0.51 15.21 -20.88
N LEU A 215 0.94 15.58 -22.09
CA LEU A 215 1.48 14.61 -23.05
C LEU A 215 2.77 13.97 -22.55
N ASP A 216 3.68 14.75 -21.97
CA ASP A 216 4.93 14.24 -21.42
C ASP A 216 4.66 13.22 -20.29
N ARG A 217 3.69 13.53 -19.41
CA ARG A 217 3.25 12.60 -18.35
C ARG A 217 2.66 11.30 -18.91
N ILE A 218 1.85 11.37 -19.98
CA ILE A 218 1.30 10.17 -20.65
C ILE A 218 2.40 9.27 -21.20
N VAL A 219 3.45 9.85 -21.79
CA VAL A 219 4.56 9.07 -22.36
C VAL A 219 5.28 8.26 -21.27
N GLY A 220 5.43 8.83 -20.07
CA GLY A 220 6.04 8.16 -18.91
C GLY A 220 5.12 7.16 -18.18
N ALA A 221 3.80 7.26 -18.35
CA ALA A 221 2.80 6.59 -17.52
C ALA A 221 2.77 5.04 -17.56
N LEU A 222 3.39 4.42 -18.56
CA LEU A 222 3.31 2.96 -18.72
C LEU A 222 4.18 2.21 -17.70
N GLY A 223 5.39 2.70 -17.43
CA GLY A 223 6.41 2.04 -16.60
C GLY A 223 6.74 2.80 -15.32
N SER A 224 5.74 3.46 -14.75
CA SER A 224 5.84 4.44 -13.66
C SER A 224 5.41 3.86 -12.30
N HIS A 225 4.97 4.73 -11.39
CA HIS A 225 4.75 4.43 -9.97
C HIS A 225 3.79 3.28 -9.68
N TRP A 226 2.74 3.05 -10.50
CA TRP A 226 1.85 1.90 -10.31
C TRP A 226 2.60 0.57 -10.45
N ALA A 227 3.54 0.48 -11.39
CA ALA A 227 4.34 -0.72 -11.63
C ALA A 227 5.40 -0.87 -10.53
N TYR A 228 6.10 0.23 -10.21
CA TYR A 228 7.08 0.28 -9.11
C TYR A 228 6.48 -0.24 -7.80
N THR A 229 5.38 0.37 -7.36
CA THR A 229 4.75 0.04 -6.07
C THR A 229 4.16 -1.37 -6.08
N GLY A 230 3.65 -1.85 -7.21
CA GLY A 230 3.20 -3.24 -7.36
C GLY A 230 4.35 -4.25 -7.16
N VAL A 231 5.50 -3.99 -7.77
CA VAL A 231 6.70 -4.84 -7.66
C VAL A 231 7.28 -4.81 -6.25
N THR A 232 7.43 -3.62 -5.64
CA THR A 232 7.95 -3.50 -4.28
C THR A 232 7.02 -4.15 -3.25
N ALA A 233 5.69 -4.04 -3.43
CA ALA A 233 4.72 -4.73 -2.59
C ALA A 233 4.87 -6.26 -2.71
N VAL A 234 5.09 -6.82 -3.90
CA VAL A 234 5.43 -8.25 -4.02
C VAL A 234 6.77 -8.57 -3.36
N GLY A 235 7.75 -7.67 -3.43
CA GLY A 235 9.00 -7.79 -2.67
C GLY A 235 8.76 -7.91 -1.17
N LEU A 236 7.89 -7.06 -0.61
CA LEU A 236 7.46 -7.12 0.78
C LEU A 236 6.75 -8.44 1.10
N TYR A 237 5.83 -8.90 0.24
CA TYR A 237 5.17 -10.21 0.40
C TYR A 237 6.20 -11.33 0.56
N LEU A 238 7.25 -11.35 -0.28
CA LEU A 238 8.31 -12.35 -0.20
C LEU A 238 9.12 -12.25 1.10
N ILE A 239 9.30 -11.05 1.67
CA ILE A 239 10.00 -10.86 2.94
C ILE A 239 9.15 -11.35 4.12
N VAL A 240 7.88 -10.94 4.18
CA VAL A 240 7.01 -11.24 5.33
C VAL A 240 6.49 -12.67 5.33
N SER A 241 6.39 -13.30 4.16
CA SER A 241 5.92 -14.68 4.01
C SER A 241 7.07 -15.70 3.93
N ALA A 242 8.33 -15.25 4.00
CA ALA A 242 9.49 -16.12 3.87
C ALA A 242 9.71 -17.01 5.08
N SER A 243 9.72 -18.33 4.85
CA SER A 243 10.30 -19.33 5.75
C SER A 243 11.83 -19.47 5.57
N SER A 244 12.40 -18.95 4.47
CA SER A 244 13.83 -19.06 4.14
C SER A 244 14.49 -17.72 3.87
N GLY A 245 15.78 -17.60 4.20
CA GLY A 245 16.58 -16.41 3.89
C GLY A 245 16.66 -16.09 2.39
N ARG A 246 16.51 -17.09 1.52
CA ARG A 246 16.51 -16.91 0.05
C ARG A 246 15.33 -16.04 -0.42
N ASN A 247 14.13 -16.28 0.09
CA ASN A 247 12.94 -15.48 -0.28
C ASN A 247 13.04 -14.06 0.26
N LYS A 248 13.58 -13.87 1.47
CA LYS A 248 13.87 -12.52 2.01
C LYS A 248 14.82 -11.75 1.11
N ARG A 249 15.93 -12.37 0.69
CA ARG A 249 16.89 -11.76 -0.26
C ARG A 249 16.24 -11.40 -1.59
N LYS A 250 15.42 -12.30 -2.16
CA LYS A 250 14.66 -12.01 -3.39
C LYS A 250 13.73 -10.81 -3.22
N GLY A 251 13.01 -10.72 -2.10
CA GLY A 251 12.13 -9.59 -1.83
C GLY A 251 12.90 -8.26 -1.70
N LEU A 252 14.04 -8.27 -1.01
CA LEU A 252 14.93 -7.10 -0.93
C LEU A 252 15.46 -6.70 -2.31
N LEU A 253 15.84 -7.66 -3.16
CA LEU A 253 16.29 -7.38 -4.52
C LEU A 253 15.19 -6.72 -5.37
N TRP A 254 13.92 -7.11 -5.22
CA TRP A 254 12.82 -6.43 -5.93
C TRP A 254 12.65 -4.97 -5.49
N ILE A 255 12.79 -4.69 -4.19
CA ILE A 255 12.69 -3.33 -3.65
C ILE A 255 13.86 -2.48 -4.16
N LEU A 256 15.09 -3.00 -4.07
CA LEU A 256 16.29 -2.31 -4.54
C LEU A 256 16.28 -2.11 -6.06
N LEU A 257 15.76 -3.08 -6.83
CA LEU A 257 15.61 -2.95 -8.27
C LEU A 257 14.73 -1.75 -8.63
N VAL A 258 13.58 -1.61 -7.97
CA VAL A 258 12.65 -0.50 -8.24
C VAL A 258 13.27 0.83 -7.85
N MET A 259 13.90 0.94 -6.67
CA MET A 259 14.60 2.16 -6.26
C MET A 259 15.69 2.56 -7.26
N ALA A 260 16.51 1.60 -7.69
CA ALA A 260 17.53 1.85 -8.71
C ALA A 260 16.91 2.27 -10.05
N ASN A 261 15.82 1.63 -10.47
CA ASN A 261 15.14 1.95 -11.72
C ASN A 261 14.55 3.37 -11.69
N HIS A 262 13.91 3.74 -10.59
CA HIS A 262 13.32 5.07 -10.39
C HIS A 262 14.41 6.15 -10.37
N PHE A 263 15.49 5.94 -9.61
CA PHE A 263 16.65 6.82 -9.63
C PHE A 263 17.19 7.03 -11.06
N LEU A 264 17.34 5.95 -11.84
CA LEU A 264 17.83 6.04 -13.21
C LEU A 264 16.85 6.78 -14.13
N TYR A 265 15.54 6.64 -13.90
CA TYR A 265 14.49 7.34 -14.63
C TYR A 265 14.56 8.86 -14.39
N ASP A 266 14.77 9.29 -13.15
CA ASP A 266 14.87 10.73 -12.82
C ASP A 266 16.24 11.34 -13.09
N SER A 267 17.25 10.51 -13.32
CA SER A 267 18.59 10.95 -13.69
C SER A 267 18.69 11.35 -15.17
N PRO A 268 19.79 11.96 -15.63
CA PRO A 268 20.01 12.24 -17.05
C PRO A 268 19.89 11.02 -17.96
N ILE A 269 20.07 9.80 -17.43
CA ILE A 269 19.92 8.55 -18.18
C ILE A 269 18.48 8.39 -18.68
N GLY A 270 17.47 8.69 -17.86
CA GLY A 270 16.06 8.53 -18.21
C GLY A 270 15.59 9.46 -19.33
N SER A 271 16.30 10.57 -19.58
CA SER A 271 16.00 11.49 -20.69
C SER A 271 16.29 10.90 -22.08
N VAL A 272 17.08 9.82 -22.15
CA VAL A 272 17.40 9.15 -23.41
C VAL A 272 16.26 8.16 -23.74
N PRO A 273 15.60 8.28 -24.91
CA PRO A 273 14.41 7.48 -25.22
C PRO A 273 14.61 5.96 -25.12
N LEU A 274 15.77 5.47 -25.56
CA LEU A 274 16.10 4.05 -25.45
C LEU A 274 16.18 3.59 -24.00
N PHE A 275 16.86 4.34 -23.13
CA PHE A 275 17.00 3.98 -21.72
C PHE A 275 15.66 4.09 -20.98
N SER A 276 14.87 5.14 -21.24
CA SER A 276 13.51 5.27 -20.71
C SER A 276 12.65 4.04 -21.05
N ALA A 277 12.66 3.60 -22.31
CA ALA A 277 11.92 2.41 -22.73
C ALA A 277 12.42 1.12 -22.06
N LEU A 278 13.73 0.97 -21.88
CA LEU A 278 14.31 -0.18 -21.20
C LEU A 278 13.96 -0.21 -19.69
N LEU A 279 14.00 0.94 -19.03
CA LEU A 279 13.60 1.09 -17.62
C LEU A 279 12.11 0.76 -17.43
N ALA A 280 11.25 1.26 -18.32
CA ALA A 280 9.82 0.92 -18.30
C ALA A 280 9.61 -0.59 -18.47
N ALA A 281 10.29 -1.22 -19.45
CA ALA A 281 10.21 -2.66 -19.65
C ALA A 281 10.70 -3.47 -18.44
N ALA A 282 11.77 -3.00 -17.78
CA ALA A 282 12.37 -3.67 -16.62
C ALA A 282 11.41 -3.83 -15.44
N VAL A 283 10.39 -2.97 -15.32
CA VAL A 283 9.40 -3.04 -14.24
C VAL A 283 8.05 -3.58 -14.70
N VAL A 284 7.60 -3.22 -15.91
CA VAL A 284 6.33 -3.71 -16.45
C VAL A 284 6.36 -5.22 -16.73
N LEU A 285 7.49 -5.75 -17.23
CA LEU A 285 7.62 -7.19 -17.48
C LEU A 285 7.44 -8.04 -16.21
N PRO A 286 8.10 -7.73 -15.07
CA PRO A 286 7.78 -8.34 -13.79
C PRO A 286 6.29 -8.31 -13.46
N VAL A 287 5.61 -7.17 -13.59
CA VAL A 287 4.16 -7.09 -13.29
C VAL A 287 3.35 -8.03 -14.20
N ILE A 288 3.62 -8.06 -15.50
CA ILE A 288 2.95 -8.97 -16.44
C ILE A 288 3.18 -10.43 -16.04
N LEU A 289 4.42 -10.80 -15.72
CA LEU A 289 4.76 -12.16 -15.30
C LEU A 289 4.04 -12.54 -14.01
N LEU A 290 4.01 -11.62 -13.04
CA LEU A 290 3.28 -11.78 -11.79
C LEU A 290 1.77 -11.89 -12.00
N LEU A 291 1.19 -11.20 -12.98
CA LEU A 291 -0.24 -11.33 -13.27
C LEU A 291 -0.58 -12.64 -14.01
N LYS A 292 0.38 -13.21 -14.77
CA LYS A 292 0.21 -14.45 -15.53
C LYS A 292 0.39 -15.72 -14.70
N THR A 293 1.26 -15.70 -13.69
CA THR A 293 1.44 -16.84 -12.81
C THR A 293 0.14 -17.14 -12.08
N ASP A 294 -0.39 -18.35 -12.26
CA ASP A 294 -1.58 -18.77 -11.52
C ASP A 294 -1.19 -18.90 -10.04
N TRP A 295 -1.88 -18.14 -9.21
CA TRP A 295 -1.58 -18.00 -7.78
C TRP A 295 -2.36 -18.97 -6.90
N SER A 296 -3.05 -19.96 -7.49
CA SER A 296 -3.47 -21.12 -6.72
C SER A 296 -2.21 -21.82 -6.23
N MET A 297 -2.15 -22.16 -4.94
CA MET A 297 -1.26 -23.24 -4.53
C MET A 297 -1.54 -24.40 -5.49
N SER A 298 -0.56 -24.83 -6.27
CA SER A 298 -0.78 -25.99 -7.11
C SER A 298 -1.12 -27.15 -6.20
N GLU A 299 -2.05 -28.02 -6.60
CA GLU A 299 -2.36 -29.23 -5.84
C GLU A 299 -1.09 -30.00 -5.50
N THR A 300 -0.09 -29.98 -6.39
CA THR A 300 1.25 -30.54 -6.17
C THR A 300 2.04 -29.89 -5.04
N GLU A 301 1.93 -28.57 -4.82
CA GLU A 301 2.63 -27.88 -3.73
C GLU A 301 1.89 -28.09 -2.39
N MET A 302 0.56 -28.19 -2.44
CA MET A 302 -0.27 -28.55 -1.29
C MET A 302 -0.01 -29.99 -0.85
N ASP A 303 -0.01 -30.92 -1.79
CA ASP A 303 0.28 -32.34 -1.55
C ASP A 303 1.72 -32.54 -1.09
N ALA A 304 2.68 -31.78 -1.62
CA ALA A 304 4.07 -31.83 -1.14
C ALA A 304 4.18 -31.34 0.31
N LYS A 305 3.51 -30.24 0.67
CA LYS A 305 3.50 -29.72 2.06
C LYS A 305 2.77 -30.67 3.01
N LEU A 306 1.63 -31.21 2.60
CA LEU A 306 0.88 -32.21 3.38
C LEU A 306 1.66 -33.50 3.54
N SER A 307 2.25 -34.03 2.47
CA SER A 307 3.05 -35.28 2.49
C SER A 307 4.32 -35.12 3.32
N HIS A 308 5.04 -34.01 3.17
CA HIS A 308 6.22 -33.70 3.96
C HIS A 308 5.88 -33.58 5.45
N SER A 309 4.80 -32.88 5.77
CA SER A 309 4.37 -32.71 7.16
C SER A 309 3.81 -33.99 7.78
N TYR A 310 3.17 -34.83 6.98
CA TYR A 310 2.72 -36.17 7.39
C TYR A 310 3.90 -37.09 7.68
N ALA A 311 4.92 -37.11 6.80
CA ALA A 311 6.14 -37.89 7.01
C ALA A 311 6.89 -37.47 8.29
N GLN A 312 6.98 -36.17 8.53
CA GLN A 312 7.54 -35.59 9.77
C GLN A 312 6.75 -36.01 11.01
N SER A 313 5.42 -35.94 10.95
CA SER A 313 4.55 -36.39 12.04
C SER A 313 4.71 -37.88 12.36
N ILE A 314 4.90 -38.75 11.37
CA ILE A 314 5.12 -40.19 11.59
C ILE A 314 6.52 -40.46 12.16
N ALA A 315 7.53 -39.70 11.74
CA ALA A 315 8.90 -39.81 12.26
C ALA A 315 9.06 -39.28 13.70
N GLY A 316 8.04 -38.64 14.27
CA GLY A 316 8.14 -37.97 15.57
C GLY A 316 9.03 -36.72 15.53
N GLU A 317 9.37 -36.24 14.33
CA GLU A 317 10.23 -35.08 14.11
C GLU A 317 9.42 -33.96 13.45
N GLY A 318 9.25 -32.83 14.13
CA GLY A 318 8.60 -31.63 13.55
C GLY A 318 7.40 -31.12 14.34
N ARG A 319 6.68 -30.17 13.74
CA ARG A 319 5.51 -29.53 14.36
C ARG A 319 4.30 -30.47 14.32
N PRO A 320 3.48 -30.52 15.37
CA PRO A 320 2.32 -31.42 15.41
C PRO A 320 1.30 -31.07 14.32
N MET A 321 0.60 -32.09 13.80
CA MET A 321 -0.24 -31.97 12.59
C MET A 321 -1.37 -30.95 12.71
N ASP A 322 -1.84 -30.69 13.91
CA ASP A 322 -2.82 -29.65 14.22
C ASP A 322 -2.30 -28.24 13.95
N GLU A 323 -1.02 -27.96 14.24
CA GLU A 323 -0.38 -26.70 13.90
C GLU A 323 -0.24 -26.51 12.38
N VAL A 324 0.05 -27.60 11.67
CA VAL A 324 0.22 -27.62 10.22
C VAL A 324 -1.12 -27.35 9.53
N PHE A 325 -2.19 -28.01 9.98
CA PHE A 325 -3.55 -27.76 9.50
C PHE A 325 -4.03 -26.35 9.84
N ASN A 326 -3.62 -25.79 10.98
CA ASN A 326 -3.94 -24.41 11.33
C ASN A 326 -3.25 -23.40 10.40
N ASP A 327 -1.98 -23.65 10.04
CA ASP A 327 -1.26 -22.81 9.06
C ASP A 327 -1.84 -22.97 7.64
N LEU A 328 -2.16 -24.20 7.20
CA LEU A 328 -2.86 -24.45 5.92
C LEU A 328 -4.23 -23.77 5.87
N LYS A 329 -5.00 -23.82 6.95
CA LYS A 329 -6.28 -23.09 7.06
C LYS A 329 -6.09 -21.58 7.05
N ARG A 330 -4.94 -21.07 7.50
CA ARG A 330 -4.60 -19.65 7.50
C ARG A 330 -4.17 -19.16 6.11
N ASP A 331 -3.60 -20.04 5.31
CA ASP A 331 -3.22 -19.75 3.92
C ASP A 331 -4.39 -19.90 2.94
N LEU A 332 -5.44 -20.65 3.32
CA LEU A 332 -6.68 -20.86 2.54
C LEU A 332 -7.81 -19.87 2.88
N LYS A 333 -7.65 -18.97 3.85
CA LYS A 333 -8.63 -17.93 4.24
C LYS A 333 -8.08 -16.53 3.97
#